data_AF-A0A7C4Z3F5-F1
#
_entry.id   AF-A0A7C4Z3F5-F1
#
_cell.length_a   1.000
_cell.length_b   1.000
_cell.length_c   1.000
_cell.angle_alpha   90.00
_cell.angle_beta   90.00
_cell.angle_gamma   90.00
#
_symmetry.space_group_name_H-M   'P 1'
#
loop_
_entity.id
_entity.type
_entity.pdbx_description
1 polymer ?
#
loop_
_entity_poly.entity_id
_entity_poly.type
_entity_poly.pdbx_seq_one_letter_code
_entity_poly.pdbx_strand_id
1 'polypeptide(L)'
;MSGDRGNARYQSPDPAPLSWGYRGHDSRSRGAFEAGTEVAHATPARVGKVLDIDLPDARTSSPVPSFQAVPSEGGCVNARCTCMLLTLGLSFVLLAGCDRDQYPASLEYTFTPYPRKVAKTITIKREADGKVVQVGAEGPPAAAPDVLAALGADLQPGQEKGVGVDAQEILDIPYERQAAINSELKQFFGTPRDPRVEVSEEIINDPEMRLQPEHLQEGSKLYRKLCLYCHGINGDGAGPTGAFLNPRPRDFRRGIFKFRSTVKINPDNKKPDPPAQVTPSFDDIKRTLQRGVPTASMPSFNLLSDRDLDALVSYVIHLSLRGMAEYQLATGETDDPEQATISAAKRWLYGSARGGPNRMEKAVYVPPAMPGGWGGTLPTSAELKESPGLKVYRGDGKCVECHWTDGRSNPLDVPTNLGRMNDWGQLNPPRNLTTGVYRGGARPVDVFWRIKLGIAGSGMPAAADTLSDEDIWHLVDYVMALPTQQR
;
A
#
# COMPACT_ATOMS: atom_id res chain seq x y z
N MET A 1 0.19 22.84 56.75
CA MET A 1 1.63 22.92 56.45
C MET A 1 1.85 22.29 55.09
N SER A 2 2.20 23.13 54.13
CA SER A 2 2.40 22.88 52.71
C SER A 2 3.68 22.09 52.45
N GLY A 3 3.60 21.05 51.62
CA GLY A 3 4.74 20.29 51.11
C GLY A 3 4.79 20.36 49.59
N ASP A 4 5.92 20.83 49.09
CA ASP A 4 6.21 21.44 47.79
C ASP A 4 6.24 20.45 46.61
N ARG A 5 5.73 20.86 45.44
CA ARG A 5 5.86 20.10 44.18
C ARG A 5 7.07 20.63 43.40
N GLY A 6 8.16 19.88 43.43
CA GLY A 6 9.35 20.11 42.61
C GLY A 6 9.09 19.86 41.13
N ASN A 7 9.22 20.91 40.34
CA ASN A 7 9.03 20.96 38.89
C ASN A 7 10.37 20.62 38.19
N ALA A 8 10.52 19.41 37.65
CA ALA A 8 11.72 19.02 36.91
C ALA A 8 11.58 19.34 35.42
N ARG A 9 12.21 20.43 34.99
CA ARG A 9 12.39 20.80 33.57
C ARG A 9 13.41 19.86 32.92
N TYR A 10 13.00 19.20 31.84
CA TYR A 10 13.88 18.45 30.94
C TYR A 10 14.73 19.44 30.11
N GLN A 11 16.04 19.46 30.33
CA GLN A 11 17.00 20.20 29.50
C GLN A 11 17.53 19.26 28.40
N SER A 12 17.35 19.66 27.13
CA SER A 12 17.94 19.00 25.98
C SER A 12 19.46 19.26 25.92
N PRO A 13 20.31 18.26 25.63
CA PRO A 13 21.72 18.51 25.35
C PRO A 13 21.93 19.05 23.93
N ASP A 14 22.77 20.08 23.81
CA ASP A 14 23.20 20.69 22.54
C ASP A 14 23.96 19.70 21.64
N PRO A 15 23.80 19.76 20.31
CA PRO A 15 24.55 18.91 19.38
C PRO A 15 25.96 19.47 19.12
N ALA A 16 26.98 18.62 19.30
CA ALA A 16 28.35 18.91 18.90
C ALA A 16 28.51 18.93 17.36
N PRO A 17 29.34 19.82 16.78
CA PRO A 17 29.50 19.94 15.34
C PRO A 17 30.41 18.85 14.76
N LEU A 18 29.90 18.08 13.79
CA LEU A 18 30.68 17.17 12.96
C LEU A 18 31.23 17.91 11.73
N SER A 19 32.53 18.20 11.73
CA SER A 19 33.26 18.73 10.57
C SER A 19 33.58 17.61 9.58
N TRP A 20 33.03 17.70 8.36
CA TRP A 20 33.36 16.83 7.24
C TRP A 20 34.59 17.35 6.49
N GLY A 21 35.73 16.67 6.62
CA GLY A 21 36.94 16.94 5.85
C GLY A 21 36.93 16.17 4.52
N TYR A 22 36.67 16.87 3.42
CA TYR A 22 36.90 16.40 2.05
C TYR A 22 38.42 16.39 1.77
N ARG A 23 38.99 15.21 1.45
CA ARG A 23 40.38 15.09 0.99
C ARG A 23 40.37 14.76 -0.51
N GLY A 24 40.73 15.74 -1.34
CA GLY A 24 40.89 15.60 -2.78
C GLY A 24 42.15 14.79 -3.11
N HIS A 25 42.05 13.92 -4.11
CA HIS A 25 43.20 13.21 -4.68
C HIS A 25 43.82 14.04 -5.80
N ASP A 26 45.08 14.41 -5.59
CA ASP A 26 45.94 15.09 -6.53
C ASP A 26 46.57 14.12 -7.54
N SER A 27 46.95 14.68 -8.68
CA SER A 27 47.43 14.04 -9.89
C SER A 27 48.96 14.09 -10.01
N ARG A 28 49.51 13.10 -10.74
CA ARG A 28 50.86 13.00 -11.34
C ARG A 28 52.00 12.47 -10.46
N SER A 29 52.59 11.36 -10.91
CA SER A 29 54.00 11.32 -11.35
C SER A 29 54.35 10.02 -12.08
N ARG A 30 55.11 10.17 -13.18
CA ARG A 30 55.66 9.13 -14.06
C ARG A 30 56.86 8.41 -13.42
N GLY A 31 57.13 7.18 -13.85
CA GLY A 31 58.42 6.50 -13.67
C GLY A 31 58.42 5.13 -14.33
N ALA A 32 59.13 5.01 -15.46
CA ALA A 32 59.28 3.80 -16.27
C ALA A 32 60.40 2.90 -15.74
N PHE A 33 60.29 1.58 -15.91
CA PHE A 33 61.43 0.67 -16.13
C PHE A 33 60.99 -0.57 -16.94
N GLU A 34 61.74 -0.80 -18.02
CA GLU A 34 61.83 -1.93 -18.98
C GLU A 34 62.27 -3.24 -18.28
N ALA A 35 62.26 -4.48 -18.82
CA ALA A 35 61.72 -5.19 -20.00
C ALA A 35 61.99 -6.71 -19.81
N GLY A 36 61.30 -7.56 -20.58
CA GLY A 36 61.62 -8.99 -20.84
C GLY A 36 60.88 -9.99 -19.93
N THR A 37 60.13 -10.99 -20.41
CA THR A 37 60.23 -11.83 -21.62
C THR A 37 58.88 -12.47 -22.00
N GLU A 38 58.66 -12.60 -23.32
CA GLU A 38 57.71 -13.42 -24.13
C GLU A 38 57.18 -14.74 -23.49
N VAL A 39 56.04 -15.35 -23.87
CA VAL A 39 55.50 -15.68 -25.20
C VAL A 39 53.98 -16.01 -25.10
N ALA A 40 53.24 -15.76 -26.19
CA ALA A 40 52.17 -16.60 -26.79
C ALA A 40 50.80 -15.92 -27.00
N HIS A 41 50.57 -15.58 -28.27
CA HIS A 41 49.31 -15.10 -28.84
C HIS A 41 48.22 -16.17 -28.86
N ALA A 42 46.99 -15.75 -28.50
CA ALA A 42 45.76 -16.32 -29.04
C ALA A 42 44.67 -15.24 -29.08
N THR A 43 44.37 -14.73 -30.27
CA THR A 43 43.11 -14.03 -30.58
C THR A 43 41.96 -15.03 -30.67
N PRO A 44 40.74 -14.63 -30.26
CA PRO A 44 39.61 -14.91 -31.14
C PRO A 44 38.62 -13.74 -31.29
N ALA A 45 38.29 -13.51 -32.57
CA ALA A 45 36.99 -13.25 -33.18
C ALA A 45 35.99 -12.26 -32.54
N ARG A 46 35.72 -11.17 -33.27
CA ARG A 46 34.39 -10.54 -33.31
C ARG A 46 33.44 -11.38 -34.16
N VAL A 47 32.18 -11.42 -33.71
CA VAL A 47 30.88 -11.33 -34.43
C VAL A 47 29.89 -12.35 -33.87
N GLY A 48 28.72 -11.88 -33.41
CA GLY A 48 27.51 -12.71 -33.41
C GLY A 48 26.45 -12.41 -32.35
N LYS A 49 25.45 -11.62 -32.73
CA LYS A 49 24.06 -11.53 -32.21
C LYS A 49 23.82 -11.00 -30.78
N VAL A 50 23.43 -9.72 -30.76
CA VAL A 50 22.42 -9.21 -29.81
C VAL A 50 21.15 -10.06 -29.99
N LEU A 51 20.64 -10.61 -28.89
CA LEU A 51 19.31 -11.19 -28.84
C LEU A 51 18.30 -10.05 -28.97
N ASP A 52 17.73 -9.91 -30.16
CA ASP A 52 16.48 -9.20 -30.36
C ASP A 52 15.42 -9.92 -29.52
N ILE A 53 15.02 -9.30 -28.41
CA ILE A 53 13.82 -9.69 -27.68
C ILE A 53 12.67 -9.02 -28.43
N ASP A 54 11.96 -9.80 -29.24
CA ASP A 54 10.66 -9.42 -29.77
C ASP A 54 9.70 -9.20 -28.59
N LEU A 55 9.51 -7.93 -28.22
CA LEU A 55 8.40 -7.52 -27.38
C LEU A 55 7.10 -7.78 -28.15
N PRO A 56 6.11 -8.48 -27.59
CA PRO A 56 4.84 -8.64 -28.25
C PRO A 56 4.21 -7.27 -28.53
N ASP A 57 3.80 -7.10 -29.79
CA ASP A 57 3.22 -5.89 -30.37
C ASP A 57 2.05 -5.40 -29.49
N ALA A 58 2.22 -4.24 -28.83
CA ALA A 58 1.26 -3.64 -27.90
C ALA A 58 0.06 -2.99 -28.64
N ARG A 59 -0.48 -3.67 -29.66
CA ARG A 59 -1.49 -3.15 -30.59
C ARG A 59 -2.92 -3.62 -30.36
N THR A 60 -3.27 -3.98 -29.13
CA THR A 60 -4.67 -4.16 -28.71
C THR A 60 -5.01 -3.46 -27.39
N SER A 61 -4.23 -2.44 -27.00
CA SER A 61 -4.69 -1.50 -25.98
C SER A 61 -5.59 -0.46 -26.63
N SER A 62 -6.85 -0.39 -26.18
CA SER A 62 -7.69 0.79 -26.38
C SER A 62 -6.84 2.03 -26.03
N PRO A 63 -6.88 3.11 -26.84
CA PRO A 63 -5.98 4.23 -26.64
C PRO A 63 -6.20 4.80 -25.24
N VAL A 64 -5.17 4.70 -24.40
CA VAL A 64 -5.08 5.50 -23.18
C VAL A 64 -5.13 6.94 -23.66
N PRO A 65 -6.11 7.77 -23.24
CA PRO A 65 -6.15 9.15 -23.66
C PRO A 65 -4.84 9.80 -23.21
N SER A 66 -4.05 10.24 -24.19
CA SER A 66 -2.90 11.07 -23.92
C SER A 66 -3.39 12.30 -23.18
N PHE A 67 -3.00 12.45 -21.92
CA PHE A 67 -3.10 13.74 -21.24
C PHE A 67 -2.14 14.70 -21.95
N GLN A 68 -2.62 15.33 -23.01
CA GLN A 68 -2.05 16.58 -23.46
C GLN A 68 -2.24 17.57 -22.31
N ALA A 69 -1.16 18.23 -21.89
CA ALA A 69 -1.27 19.40 -21.04
C ALA A 69 -2.12 20.43 -21.78
N VAL A 70 -3.40 20.50 -21.45
CA VAL A 70 -4.29 21.55 -21.94
C VAL A 70 -3.80 22.84 -21.26
N PRO A 71 -3.33 23.86 -22.00
CA PRO A 71 -3.03 25.14 -21.40
C PRO A 71 -4.31 25.67 -20.73
N SER A 72 -4.21 26.05 -19.46
CA SER A 72 -5.33 26.60 -18.70
C SER A 72 -5.73 27.96 -19.28
N GLU A 73 -6.67 28.00 -20.21
CA GLU A 73 -7.35 29.25 -20.58
C GLU A 73 -8.40 29.59 -19.52
N GLY A 74 -7.92 30.05 -18.36
CA GLY A 74 -8.74 30.68 -17.34
C GLY A 74 -8.95 32.15 -17.66
N GLY A 75 -9.93 32.48 -18.50
CA GLY A 75 -10.36 33.86 -18.73
C GLY A 75 -10.98 34.46 -17.46
N CYS A 76 -10.33 35.48 -16.89
CA CYS A 76 -10.91 36.32 -15.84
C CYS A 76 -12.05 37.17 -16.42
N VAL A 77 -13.29 36.96 -15.98
CA VAL A 77 -14.40 37.87 -16.28
C VAL A 77 -14.35 39.02 -15.28
N ASN A 78 -13.90 40.19 -15.73
CA ASN A 78 -13.88 41.41 -14.91
C ASN A 78 -15.31 41.85 -14.56
N ALA A 79 -15.68 41.75 -13.28
CA ALA A 79 -16.83 42.46 -12.74
C ALA A 79 -16.51 43.97 -12.73
N ARG A 80 -17.21 44.74 -13.56
CA ARG A 80 -17.14 46.21 -13.53
C ARG A 80 -17.75 46.72 -12.22
N CYS A 81 -16.89 47.12 -11.28
CA CYS A 81 -17.29 47.85 -10.09
C CYS A 81 -17.15 49.35 -10.37
N THR A 82 -18.28 50.02 -10.56
CA THR A 82 -18.35 51.48 -10.68
C THR A 82 -18.20 52.08 -9.28
N CYS A 83 -17.01 52.58 -8.93
CA CYS A 83 -16.88 53.59 -7.90
C CYS A 83 -15.72 54.54 -8.18
N MET A 84 -16.12 55.79 -8.37
CA MET A 84 -15.31 56.98 -8.52
C MET A 84 -14.62 57.33 -7.19
N LEU A 85 -13.40 57.88 -7.32
CA LEU A 85 -12.70 58.81 -6.43
C LEU A 85 -11.66 58.27 -5.44
N LEU A 86 -10.51 58.96 -5.54
CA LEU A 86 -9.41 59.16 -4.58
C LEU A 86 -8.19 58.22 -4.66
N THR A 87 -7.33 58.64 -5.60
CA THR A 87 -5.88 58.52 -5.65
C THR A 87 -5.18 58.71 -4.29
N LEU A 88 -4.74 57.61 -3.66
CA LEU A 88 -3.52 57.45 -2.82
C LEU A 88 -3.65 56.15 -2.00
N GLY A 89 -3.51 55.02 -2.70
CA GLY A 89 -3.54 53.67 -2.11
C GLY A 89 -2.99 52.60 -3.05
N LEU A 90 -2.15 53.00 -4.01
CA LEU A 90 -1.67 52.16 -5.10
C LEU A 90 -0.43 51.34 -4.66
N SER A 91 -0.59 50.47 -3.66
CA SER A 91 0.41 49.45 -3.33
C SER A 91 -0.14 48.19 -2.64
N PHE A 92 -1.46 48.08 -2.41
CA PHE A 92 -2.02 46.95 -1.64
C PHE A 92 -3.14 46.15 -2.32
N VAL A 93 -3.35 46.30 -3.64
CA VAL A 93 -4.47 45.63 -4.36
C VAL A 93 -4.00 44.66 -5.47
N LEU A 94 -2.73 44.24 -5.49
CA LEU A 94 -2.23 43.22 -6.44
C LEU A 94 -1.82 41.88 -5.79
N LEU A 95 -2.25 41.62 -4.55
CA LEU A 95 -2.01 40.34 -3.85
C LEU A 95 -3.29 39.54 -3.58
N ALA A 96 -4.39 39.83 -4.27
CA ALA A 96 -5.51 38.90 -4.37
C ALA A 96 -5.09 37.79 -5.35
N GLY A 97 -4.28 36.85 -4.89
CA GLY A 97 -3.91 35.67 -5.66
C GLY A 97 -5.17 34.93 -6.06
N CYS A 98 -5.45 34.88 -7.37
CA CYS A 98 -6.47 34.03 -7.96
C CYS A 98 -6.39 32.62 -7.34
N ASP A 99 -7.52 32.00 -7.03
CA ASP A 99 -7.55 30.66 -6.45
C ASP A 99 -6.88 29.66 -7.42
N ARG A 100 -5.60 29.36 -7.15
CA ARG A 100 -4.68 28.58 -8.02
C ARG A 100 -4.96 27.09 -7.93
N ASP A 101 -6.22 26.66 -8.02
CA ASP A 101 -6.49 25.27 -8.29
C ASP A 101 -6.18 25.01 -9.77
N GLN A 102 -4.99 24.42 -10.01
CA GLN A 102 -4.41 24.17 -11.34
C GLN A 102 -5.20 23.15 -12.17
N TYR A 103 -6.25 22.56 -11.59
CA TYR A 103 -7.09 21.56 -12.25
C TYR A 103 -8.39 22.18 -12.78
N PRO A 104 -8.82 21.77 -14.00
CA PRO A 104 -10.04 22.30 -14.60
C PRO A 104 -11.27 21.90 -13.78
N ALA A 105 -12.29 22.75 -13.80
CA ALA A 105 -13.57 22.46 -13.16
C ALA A 105 -14.32 21.28 -13.80
N SER A 106 -13.98 20.96 -15.05
CA SER A 106 -14.50 19.80 -15.79
C SER A 106 -13.75 18.50 -15.51
N LEU A 107 -12.83 18.47 -14.54
CA LEU A 107 -12.16 17.23 -14.15
C LEU A 107 -13.20 16.29 -13.51
N GLU A 108 -13.31 15.08 -14.05
CA GLU A 108 -14.24 14.06 -13.57
C GLU A 108 -13.46 12.87 -12.99
N TYR A 109 -14.14 12.09 -12.14
CA TYR A 109 -13.69 10.73 -11.83
C TYR A 109 -13.80 9.86 -13.09
N THR A 110 -12.93 8.87 -13.21
CA THR A 110 -12.94 7.92 -14.33
C THR A 110 -13.29 6.52 -13.85
N PHE A 111 -13.53 5.59 -14.77
CA PHE A 111 -13.70 4.18 -14.44
C PHE A 111 -12.39 3.45 -14.71
N THR A 112 -11.92 2.67 -13.74
CA THR A 112 -10.77 1.79 -13.93
C THR A 112 -11.22 0.35 -13.68
N PRO A 113 -11.04 -0.57 -14.63
CA PRO A 113 -11.45 -1.95 -14.43
C PRO A 113 -10.84 -2.60 -13.17
N TYR A 114 -11.61 -3.49 -12.53
CA TYR A 114 -11.21 -4.10 -11.26
C TYR A 114 -10.40 -5.38 -11.48
N PRO A 115 -9.19 -5.48 -10.92
CA PRO A 115 -8.46 -6.74 -10.93
C PRO A 115 -9.15 -7.74 -10.00
N ARG A 116 -9.48 -8.93 -10.51
CA ARG A 116 -10.05 -10.06 -9.76
C ARG A 116 -9.12 -11.27 -9.81
N LYS A 117 -8.91 -11.91 -8.65
CA LYS A 117 -8.29 -13.23 -8.57
C LYS A 117 -9.28 -14.29 -9.04
N VAL A 118 -8.84 -15.15 -9.96
CA VAL A 118 -9.58 -16.32 -10.41
C VAL A 118 -8.71 -17.55 -10.25
N ALA A 119 -9.28 -18.60 -9.66
CA ALA A 119 -8.61 -19.89 -9.60
C ALA A 119 -8.60 -20.49 -11.01
N LYS A 120 -7.41 -20.76 -11.54
CA LYS A 120 -7.22 -21.49 -12.79
C LYS A 120 -6.39 -22.73 -12.51
N THR A 121 -6.47 -23.70 -13.41
CA THR A 121 -5.60 -24.87 -13.39
C THR A 121 -4.71 -24.80 -14.61
N ILE A 122 -3.40 -24.84 -14.42
CA ILE A 122 -2.45 -25.08 -15.51
C ILE A 122 -2.00 -26.53 -15.48
N THR A 123 -1.71 -27.10 -16.65
CA THR A 123 -1.08 -28.41 -16.74
C THR A 123 0.42 -28.23 -16.90
N ILE A 124 1.21 -28.88 -16.04
CA ILE A 124 2.67 -28.91 -16.15
C ILE A 124 3.15 -30.33 -16.46
N LYS A 125 4.27 -30.45 -17.17
CA LYS A 125 4.91 -31.71 -17.56
C LYS A 125 6.39 -31.67 -17.27
N ARG A 126 6.94 -32.75 -16.72
CA ARG A 126 8.39 -32.95 -16.73
C ARG A 126 8.81 -33.62 -18.04
N GLU A 127 9.58 -32.93 -18.85
CA GLU A 127 10.15 -33.46 -20.09
C GLU A 127 11.26 -34.48 -19.82
N ALA A 128 11.66 -35.22 -20.85
CA ALA A 128 12.64 -36.29 -20.75
C ALA A 128 14.05 -35.78 -20.37
N ASP A 129 14.36 -34.53 -20.70
CA ASP A 129 15.59 -33.83 -20.31
C ASP A 129 15.54 -33.31 -18.85
N GLY A 130 14.45 -33.58 -18.14
CA GLY A 130 14.22 -33.18 -16.76
C GLY A 130 13.65 -31.77 -16.59
N LYS A 131 13.42 -31.00 -17.66
CA LYS A 131 12.81 -29.67 -17.57
C LYS A 131 11.32 -29.79 -17.24
N VAL A 132 10.78 -28.83 -16.47
CA VAL A 132 9.33 -28.75 -16.25
C VAL A 132 8.76 -27.61 -17.08
N VAL A 133 7.76 -27.91 -17.90
CA VAL A 133 7.11 -26.95 -18.82
C VAL A 133 5.61 -26.92 -18.57
N GLN A 134 4.98 -25.78 -18.85
CA GLN A 134 3.52 -25.70 -18.96
C GLN A 134 3.08 -26.26 -20.31
N VAL A 135 2.06 -27.12 -20.32
CA VAL A 135 1.52 -27.76 -21.52
C VAL A 135 0.15 -27.16 -21.83
N GLY A 136 -0.04 -26.69 -23.06
CA GLY A 136 -1.28 -26.08 -23.54
C GLY A 136 -1.31 -24.54 -23.44
N ALA A 137 -2.12 -23.92 -24.29
CA ALA A 137 -2.33 -22.46 -24.33
C ALA A 137 -3.41 -21.97 -23.34
N GLU A 138 -4.11 -22.90 -22.67
CA GLU A 138 -5.16 -22.60 -21.71
C GLU A 138 -4.55 -22.33 -20.33
N GLY A 139 -4.50 -21.07 -19.93
CA GLY A 139 -4.02 -20.66 -18.60
C GLY A 139 -3.39 -19.27 -18.56
N PRO A 140 -3.07 -18.73 -17.36
CA PRO A 140 -2.21 -17.57 -17.25
C PRO A 140 -0.84 -17.82 -17.92
N PRO A 141 -0.12 -16.78 -18.36
CA PRO A 141 1.16 -16.92 -19.05
C PRO A 141 2.13 -17.81 -18.25
N ALA A 142 2.99 -18.53 -18.97
CA ALA A 142 3.91 -19.51 -18.39
C ALA A 142 4.61 -18.94 -17.16
N ALA A 143 4.45 -19.63 -16.02
CA ALA A 143 5.19 -19.30 -14.82
C ALA A 143 6.70 -19.33 -15.13
N ALA A 144 7.49 -18.50 -14.44
CA ALA A 144 8.93 -18.46 -14.69
C ALA A 144 9.55 -19.87 -14.55
N PRO A 145 10.62 -20.22 -15.30
CA PRO A 145 11.12 -21.59 -15.39
C PRO A 145 11.48 -22.22 -14.03
N ASP A 146 11.96 -21.40 -13.09
CA ASP A 146 12.22 -21.75 -11.69
C ASP A 146 10.95 -22.13 -10.93
N VAL A 147 9.84 -21.44 -11.19
CA VAL A 147 8.52 -21.74 -10.62
C VAL A 147 8.00 -23.07 -11.15
N LEU A 148 8.09 -23.30 -12.46
CA LEU A 148 7.69 -24.57 -13.07
C LEU A 148 8.53 -25.72 -12.51
N ALA A 149 9.84 -25.53 -12.37
CA ALA A 149 10.74 -26.54 -11.79
C ALA A 149 10.37 -26.88 -10.34
N ALA A 150 10.02 -25.88 -9.52
CA ALA A 150 9.59 -26.09 -8.14
C ALA A 150 8.22 -26.81 -8.06
N LEU A 151 7.25 -26.40 -8.86
CA LEU A 151 5.90 -26.98 -8.88
C LEU A 151 5.88 -28.44 -9.39
N GLY A 152 6.81 -28.78 -10.27
CA GLY A 152 6.99 -30.13 -10.81
C GLY A 152 8.12 -30.91 -10.16
N ALA A 153 8.64 -30.48 -9.00
CA ALA A 153 9.75 -31.16 -8.32
C ALA A 153 9.46 -32.64 -8.01
N ASP A 154 8.19 -32.99 -7.81
CA ASP A 154 7.69 -34.34 -7.54
C ASP A 154 7.33 -35.15 -8.79
N LEU A 155 7.32 -34.53 -9.98
CA LEU A 155 6.98 -35.21 -11.23
C LEU A 155 8.10 -36.13 -11.72
N GLN A 156 7.74 -37.32 -12.20
CA GLN A 156 8.65 -38.17 -12.98
C GLN A 156 8.71 -37.70 -14.45
N PRO A 157 9.81 -37.98 -15.19
CA PRO A 157 9.89 -37.67 -16.62
C PRO A 157 8.73 -38.27 -17.41
N GLY A 158 8.10 -37.45 -18.26
CA GLY A 158 6.91 -37.78 -19.04
C GLY A 158 5.57 -37.59 -18.31
N GLN A 159 5.58 -37.38 -16.99
CA GLN A 159 4.37 -37.23 -16.18
C GLN A 159 3.83 -35.79 -16.24
N GLU A 160 2.49 -35.69 -16.26
CA GLU A 160 1.75 -34.43 -16.24
C GLU A 160 0.96 -34.28 -14.93
N LYS A 161 0.78 -33.03 -14.48
CA LYS A 161 0.02 -32.68 -13.28
C LYS A 161 -0.71 -31.36 -13.47
N GLY A 162 -1.99 -31.35 -13.11
CA GLY A 162 -2.76 -30.13 -12.97
C GLY A 162 -2.35 -29.40 -11.70
N VAL A 163 -2.02 -28.12 -11.81
CA VAL A 163 -1.64 -27.25 -10.70
C VAL A 163 -2.59 -26.07 -10.66
N GLY A 164 -3.27 -25.92 -9.53
CA GLY A 164 -4.07 -24.74 -9.26
C GLY A 164 -3.16 -23.52 -9.14
N VAL A 165 -3.43 -22.49 -9.92
CA VAL A 165 -2.74 -21.21 -9.88
C VAL A 165 -3.75 -20.08 -9.72
N ASP A 166 -3.40 -19.10 -8.90
CA ASP A 166 -4.13 -17.85 -8.84
C ASP A 166 -3.79 -17.03 -10.08
N ALA A 167 -4.72 -16.94 -11.02
CA ALA A 167 -4.61 -16.05 -12.17
C ALA A 167 -5.30 -14.72 -11.86
N GLN A 168 -4.81 -13.66 -12.50
CA GLN A 168 -5.43 -12.35 -12.43
C GLN A 168 -6.23 -12.09 -13.71
N GLU A 169 -7.50 -11.77 -13.55
CA GLU A 169 -8.35 -11.27 -14.62
C GLU A 169 -8.80 -9.85 -14.31
N ILE A 170 -9.18 -9.13 -15.36
CA ILE A 170 -9.82 -7.83 -15.25
C ILE A 170 -11.32 -8.07 -15.39
N LEU A 171 -12.10 -7.50 -14.46
CA LEU A 171 -13.55 -7.52 -14.56
C LEU A 171 -13.98 -6.81 -15.86
N ASP A 172 -14.50 -7.58 -16.81
CA ASP A 172 -14.91 -7.09 -18.12
C ASP A 172 -16.29 -6.42 -18.01
N ILE A 173 -16.32 -5.10 -18.23
CA ILE A 173 -17.52 -4.27 -18.11
C ILE A 173 -17.58 -3.43 -19.39
N PRO A 174 -18.69 -3.48 -20.15
CA PRO A 174 -18.84 -2.68 -21.36
C PRO A 174 -18.64 -1.19 -21.08
N TYR A 175 -18.00 -0.47 -22.00
CA TYR A 175 -17.70 0.96 -21.84
C TYR A 175 -18.95 1.79 -21.53
N GLU A 176 -20.09 1.47 -22.14
CA GLU A 176 -21.36 2.15 -21.87
C GLU A 176 -21.79 1.98 -20.41
N ARG A 177 -21.61 0.78 -19.85
CA ARG A 177 -21.92 0.52 -18.44
C ARG A 177 -20.94 1.23 -17.51
N GLN A 178 -19.65 1.30 -17.86
CA GLN A 178 -18.66 2.08 -17.11
C GLN A 178 -19.03 3.57 -17.04
N ALA A 179 -19.42 4.14 -18.18
CA ALA A 179 -19.86 5.54 -18.28
C ALA A 179 -21.16 5.78 -17.49
N ALA A 180 -22.12 4.86 -17.56
CA ALA A 180 -23.36 4.93 -16.78
C ALA A 180 -23.08 4.94 -15.28
N ILE A 181 -22.28 4.00 -14.77
CA ILE A 181 -21.91 3.93 -13.35
C ILE A 181 -21.24 5.23 -12.89
N ASN A 182 -20.29 5.78 -13.67
CA ASN A 182 -19.66 7.06 -13.33
C ASN A 182 -20.67 8.22 -13.28
N SER A 183 -21.61 8.26 -14.23
CA SER A 183 -22.64 9.29 -14.29
C SER A 183 -23.62 9.19 -13.12
N GLU A 184 -24.02 7.97 -12.73
CA GLU A 184 -24.89 7.70 -11.59
C GLU A 184 -24.20 8.11 -10.28
N LEU A 185 -22.95 7.67 -10.07
CA LEU A 185 -22.19 7.99 -8.86
C LEU A 185 -21.81 9.47 -8.73
N LYS A 186 -21.75 10.22 -9.83
CA LYS A 186 -21.51 11.67 -9.79
C LYS A 186 -22.58 12.41 -8.98
N GLN A 187 -23.81 11.90 -8.92
CA GLN A 187 -24.88 12.49 -8.10
C GLN A 187 -24.58 12.36 -6.61
N PHE A 188 -23.97 11.25 -6.19
CA PHE A 188 -23.67 10.97 -4.80
C PHE A 188 -22.30 11.47 -4.35
N PHE A 189 -21.29 11.44 -5.24
CA PHE A 189 -19.90 11.72 -4.89
C PHE A 189 -19.35 13.02 -5.47
N GLY A 190 -20.11 13.67 -6.35
CA GLY A 190 -19.68 14.89 -7.03
C GLY A 190 -18.50 14.70 -7.96
N THR A 191 -17.67 15.74 -8.07
CA THR A 191 -16.48 15.74 -8.92
C THR A 191 -15.23 15.86 -8.05
N PRO A 192 -14.03 15.59 -8.58
CA PRO A 192 -12.81 15.94 -7.87
C PRO A 192 -12.78 17.38 -7.35
N ARG A 193 -13.21 18.39 -8.14
CA ARG A 193 -13.16 19.79 -7.71
C ARG A 193 -14.23 20.14 -6.67
N ASP A 194 -15.38 19.48 -6.75
CA ASP A 194 -16.49 19.63 -5.82
C ASP A 194 -16.95 18.26 -5.29
N PRO A 195 -16.14 17.63 -4.41
CA PRO A 195 -16.43 16.32 -3.87
C PRO A 195 -17.47 16.44 -2.75
N ARG A 196 -18.34 15.45 -2.67
CA ARG A 196 -19.37 15.34 -1.62
C ARG A 196 -19.69 13.88 -1.37
N VAL A 197 -20.49 13.60 -0.34
CA VAL A 197 -21.07 12.27 -0.11
C VAL A 197 -22.53 12.47 0.26
N GLU A 198 -23.43 12.24 -0.70
CA GLU A 198 -24.88 12.34 -0.48
C GLU A 198 -25.42 11.05 0.12
N VAL A 199 -25.58 11.06 1.45
CA VAL A 199 -26.13 9.96 2.27
C VAL A 199 -26.91 10.58 3.44
N SER A 200 -27.36 9.78 4.41
CA SER A 200 -28.02 10.33 5.59
C SER A 200 -27.11 11.30 6.37
N GLU A 201 -27.71 12.35 6.93
CA GLU A 201 -27.03 13.32 7.81
C GLU A 201 -26.25 12.65 8.95
N GLU A 202 -26.74 11.52 9.47
CA GLU A 202 -26.05 10.72 10.48
C GLU A 202 -24.66 10.25 10.00
N ILE A 203 -24.56 9.82 8.74
CA ILE A 203 -23.32 9.31 8.15
C ILE A 203 -22.37 10.47 7.77
N ILE A 204 -22.91 11.58 7.27
CA ILE A 204 -22.12 12.77 6.89
C ILE A 204 -21.45 13.39 8.13
N ASN A 205 -22.20 13.48 9.23
CA ASN A 205 -21.74 14.09 10.48
C ASN A 205 -20.95 13.12 11.38
N ASP A 206 -20.66 11.91 10.91
CA ASP A 206 -19.90 10.94 11.68
C ASP A 206 -18.44 11.42 11.90
N PRO A 207 -17.97 11.44 13.16
CA PRO A 207 -16.65 11.98 13.51
C PRO A 207 -15.47 11.13 13.00
N GLU A 208 -15.69 9.87 12.64
CA GLU A 208 -14.67 8.94 12.10
C GLU A 208 -14.39 9.20 10.61
N MET A 209 -15.33 9.78 9.85
CA MET A 209 -15.15 10.03 8.42
C MET A 209 -14.99 11.52 8.08
N ARG A 210 -15.66 12.41 8.83
CA ARG A 210 -15.59 13.87 8.68
C ARG A 210 -15.81 14.33 7.22
N LEU A 211 -16.96 13.98 6.65
CA LEU A 211 -17.25 14.11 5.22
C LEU A 211 -17.87 15.46 4.81
N GLN A 212 -17.64 16.51 5.60
CA GLN A 212 -18.20 17.84 5.30
C GLN A 212 -17.66 18.38 3.97
N PRO A 213 -18.49 18.98 3.10
CA PRO A 213 -18.09 19.38 1.75
C PRO A 213 -16.85 20.28 1.72
N GLU A 214 -16.74 21.26 2.61
CA GLU A 214 -15.59 22.18 2.65
C GLU A 214 -14.29 21.43 2.99
N HIS A 215 -14.37 20.47 3.90
CA HIS A 215 -13.24 19.64 4.33
C HIS A 215 -12.82 18.66 3.21
N LEU A 216 -13.79 18.09 2.48
CA LEU A 216 -13.53 17.26 1.31
C LEU A 216 -12.92 18.06 0.15
N GLN A 217 -13.38 19.29 -0.10
CA GLN A 217 -12.80 20.19 -1.10
C GLN A 217 -11.33 20.52 -0.78
N GLU A 218 -11.03 20.84 0.48
CA GLU A 218 -9.66 21.08 0.96
C GLU A 218 -8.79 19.83 0.78
N GLY A 219 -9.27 18.67 1.21
CA GLY A 219 -8.59 17.39 1.08
C GLY A 219 -8.34 16.99 -0.37
N SER A 220 -9.32 17.22 -1.25
CA SER A 220 -9.23 16.93 -2.67
C SER A 220 -8.21 17.82 -3.38
N LYS A 221 -8.17 19.11 -3.04
CA LYS A 221 -7.17 20.05 -3.54
C LYS A 221 -5.75 19.61 -3.15
N LEU A 222 -5.55 19.15 -1.92
CA LEU A 222 -4.27 18.61 -1.45
C LEU A 222 -3.94 17.29 -2.15
N TYR A 223 -4.90 16.38 -2.26
CA TYR A 223 -4.72 15.07 -2.89
C TYR A 223 -4.30 15.21 -4.36
N ARG A 224 -4.94 16.11 -5.12
CA ARG A 224 -4.57 16.38 -6.51
C ARG A 224 -3.13 16.86 -6.65
N LYS A 225 -2.66 17.68 -5.71
CA LYS A 225 -1.29 18.21 -5.70
C LYS A 225 -0.24 17.19 -5.27
N LEU A 226 -0.58 16.31 -4.32
CA LEU A 226 0.41 15.50 -3.59
C LEU A 226 0.31 14.00 -3.86
N CYS A 227 -0.88 13.48 -4.18
CA CYS A 227 -1.17 12.04 -4.17
C CYS A 227 -1.57 11.50 -5.55
N LEU A 228 -2.29 12.30 -6.34
CA LEU A 228 -2.88 11.89 -7.63
C LEU A 228 -1.86 11.27 -8.58
N TYR A 229 -0.64 11.79 -8.63
CA TYR A 229 0.36 11.33 -9.60
C TYR A 229 0.74 9.84 -9.41
N CYS A 230 0.67 9.35 -8.17
CA CYS A 230 0.89 7.94 -7.84
C CYS A 230 -0.43 7.18 -7.70
N HIS A 231 -1.38 7.71 -6.94
CA HIS A 231 -2.61 7.01 -6.56
C HIS A 231 -3.75 7.11 -7.57
N GLY A 232 -3.64 7.96 -8.60
CA GLY A 232 -4.68 8.17 -9.60
C GLY A 232 -5.84 9.05 -9.10
N ILE A 233 -6.68 9.51 -10.02
CA ILE A 233 -7.82 10.39 -9.70
C ILE A 233 -8.90 9.66 -8.89
N ASN A 234 -9.05 8.35 -9.11
CA ASN A 234 -10.01 7.50 -8.40
C ASN A 234 -9.44 6.87 -7.13
N GLY A 235 -8.14 7.07 -6.85
CA GLY A 235 -7.47 6.35 -5.78
C GLY A 235 -7.22 4.87 -6.09
N ASP A 236 -7.12 4.51 -7.37
CA ASP A 236 -6.96 3.13 -7.87
C ASP A 236 -5.49 2.65 -7.90
N GLY A 237 -4.55 3.52 -7.52
CA GLY A 237 -3.13 3.22 -7.61
C GLY A 237 -2.56 3.24 -9.04
N ALA A 238 -3.34 3.74 -10.01
CA ALA A 238 -2.99 3.81 -11.42
C ALA A 238 -2.72 5.25 -11.89
N GLY A 239 -2.15 6.09 -11.01
CA GLY A 239 -1.65 7.40 -11.41
C GLY A 239 -0.55 7.27 -12.48
N PRO A 240 -0.20 8.36 -13.19
CA PRO A 240 0.81 8.34 -14.26
C PRO A 240 2.13 7.66 -13.90
N THR A 241 2.56 7.70 -12.63
CA THR A 241 3.75 6.97 -12.17
C THR A 241 3.47 5.61 -11.55
N GLY A 242 2.23 5.31 -11.18
CA GLY A 242 1.86 4.14 -10.38
C GLY A 242 2.32 2.81 -10.98
N ALA A 243 2.31 2.69 -12.31
CA ALA A 243 2.77 1.50 -13.02
C ALA A 243 4.28 1.21 -12.86
N PHE A 244 5.10 2.25 -12.61
CA PHE A 244 6.55 2.17 -12.51
C PHE A 244 7.06 2.04 -11.07
N LEU A 245 6.17 2.06 -10.08
CA LEU A 245 6.53 1.96 -8.66
C LEU A 245 6.43 0.52 -8.16
N ASN A 246 7.43 0.08 -7.40
CA ASN A 246 7.43 -1.21 -6.73
C ASN A 246 7.78 -1.04 -5.24
N PRO A 247 6.85 -1.28 -4.30
CA PRO A 247 5.48 -1.76 -4.51
C PRO A 247 4.61 -0.70 -5.18
N ARG A 248 3.59 -1.13 -5.93
CA ARG A 248 2.62 -0.20 -6.52
C ARG A 248 1.84 0.56 -5.44
N PRO A 249 1.34 1.77 -5.76
CA PRO A 249 0.48 2.52 -4.85
C PRO A 249 -0.79 1.74 -4.50
N ARG A 250 -1.35 2.03 -3.33
CA ARG A 250 -2.57 1.38 -2.84
C ARG A 250 -3.78 1.79 -3.67
N ASP A 251 -4.53 0.81 -4.16
CA ASP A 251 -5.91 0.98 -4.61
C ASP A 251 -6.85 1.02 -3.39
N PHE A 252 -7.49 2.17 -3.18
CA PHE A 252 -8.40 2.47 -2.08
C PHE A 252 -9.83 2.00 -2.36
N ARG A 253 -10.20 1.69 -3.61
CA ARG A 253 -11.58 1.54 -4.04
C ARG A 253 -12.29 0.33 -3.43
N ARG A 254 -11.53 -0.70 -3.03
CA ARG A 254 -12.11 -1.88 -2.35
C ARG A 254 -12.24 -1.70 -0.83
N GLY A 255 -11.80 -0.57 -0.26
CA GLY A 255 -11.74 -0.36 1.19
C GLY A 255 -10.74 -1.27 1.91
N ILE A 256 -9.78 -1.86 1.18
CA ILE A 256 -8.82 -2.83 1.72
C ILE A 256 -7.50 -2.11 2.02
N PHE A 257 -7.16 -1.98 3.31
CA PHE A 257 -5.93 -1.34 3.75
C PHE A 257 -5.03 -2.33 4.49
N LYS A 258 -3.72 -2.30 4.16
CA LYS A 258 -2.71 -3.20 4.73
C LYS A 258 -2.39 -2.88 6.20
N PHE A 259 -2.40 -1.61 6.57
CA PHE A 259 -1.92 -1.14 7.88
C PHE A 259 -3.09 -0.61 8.70
N ARG A 260 -3.75 -1.51 9.43
CA ARG A 260 -4.91 -1.20 10.29
C ARG A 260 -4.73 -1.68 11.72
N SER A 261 -5.39 -1.02 12.65
CA SER A 261 -5.53 -1.44 14.06
C SER A 261 -6.95 -1.90 14.38
N THR A 262 -7.88 -1.80 13.43
CA THR A 262 -9.31 -2.04 13.64
C THR A 262 -9.68 -3.53 13.63
N VAL A 263 -10.70 -3.89 14.40
CA VAL A 263 -11.33 -5.21 14.48
C VAL A 263 -12.84 -5.04 14.58
N LYS A 264 -13.58 -6.14 14.40
CA LYS A 264 -14.97 -6.23 14.85
C LYS A 264 -14.98 -6.69 16.29
N ILE A 265 -15.76 -6.06 17.16
CA ILE A 265 -15.94 -6.47 18.56
C ILE A 265 -17.40 -6.74 18.84
N ASN A 266 -17.67 -7.74 19.66
CA ASN A 266 -19.00 -7.93 20.22
C ASN A 266 -19.20 -6.87 21.33
N PRO A 267 -20.25 -6.03 21.26
CA PRO A 267 -20.44 -4.96 22.23
C PRO A 267 -20.71 -5.47 23.65
N ASP A 268 -21.35 -6.64 23.79
CA ASP A 268 -21.73 -7.21 25.09
C ASP A 268 -20.53 -7.78 25.84
N ASN A 269 -19.67 -8.53 25.16
CA ASN A 269 -18.54 -9.23 25.80
C ASN A 269 -17.16 -8.66 25.42
N LYS A 270 -17.12 -7.63 24.59
CA LYS A 270 -15.91 -6.94 24.07
C LYS A 270 -14.91 -7.86 23.37
N LYS A 271 -15.29 -9.10 23.04
CA LYS A 271 -14.41 -10.02 22.34
C LYS A 271 -14.32 -9.62 20.87
N PRO A 272 -13.10 -9.56 20.30
CA PRO A 272 -12.95 -9.35 18.88
C PRO A 272 -13.46 -10.57 18.09
N ASP A 273 -13.84 -10.34 16.83
CA ASP A 273 -14.07 -11.33 15.79
C ASP A 273 -12.88 -11.32 14.82
N PRO A 274 -11.90 -12.21 15.04
CA PRO A 274 -10.83 -12.44 14.11
C PRO A 274 -11.27 -13.45 13.02
N PRO A 275 -10.77 -13.36 11.77
CA PRO A 275 -10.00 -12.30 11.14
C PRO A 275 -10.87 -11.53 10.14
N ALA A 276 -11.90 -10.83 10.61
CA ALA A 276 -12.72 -10.04 9.70
C ALA A 276 -11.88 -8.95 9.02
N GLN A 277 -12.04 -8.81 7.70
CA GLN A 277 -11.49 -7.69 6.95
C GLN A 277 -12.29 -6.43 7.29
N VAL A 278 -11.72 -5.59 8.15
CA VAL A 278 -12.32 -4.33 8.61
C VAL A 278 -11.57 -3.15 7.99
N THR A 279 -12.31 -2.09 7.62
CA THR A 279 -11.74 -0.83 7.16
C THR A 279 -10.85 -0.20 8.23
N PRO A 280 -9.81 0.56 7.86
CA PRO A 280 -8.92 1.21 8.83
C PRO A 280 -9.68 2.25 9.66
N SER A 281 -9.10 2.65 10.80
CA SER A 281 -9.58 3.86 11.48
C SER A 281 -9.09 5.13 10.80
N PHE A 282 -9.66 6.28 11.13
CA PHE A 282 -9.14 7.59 10.71
C PHE A 282 -7.66 7.73 11.08
N ASP A 283 -7.31 7.37 12.32
CA ASP A 283 -5.94 7.44 12.85
C ASP A 283 -4.97 6.46 12.18
N ASP A 284 -5.46 5.33 11.65
CA ASP A 284 -4.62 4.40 10.89
C ASP A 284 -4.13 5.04 9.58
N ILE A 285 -5.03 5.73 8.86
CA ILE A 285 -4.70 6.45 7.63
C ILE A 285 -3.82 7.65 7.96
N LYS A 286 -4.21 8.45 8.96
CA LYS A 286 -3.44 9.63 9.40
C LYS A 286 -2.00 9.25 9.77
N ARG A 287 -1.84 8.18 10.54
CA ARG A 287 -0.50 7.67 10.92
C ARG A 287 0.30 7.20 9.71
N THR A 288 -0.35 6.60 8.71
CA THR A 288 0.32 6.20 7.46
C THR A 288 0.81 7.43 6.69
N LEU A 289 -0.01 8.48 6.58
CA LEU A 289 0.41 9.74 5.95
C LEU A 289 1.55 10.41 6.71
N GLN A 290 1.46 10.49 8.04
CA GLN A 290 2.49 11.09 8.89
C GLN A 290 3.82 10.35 8.81
N ARG A 291 3.83 9.02 8.70
CA ARG A 291 5.06 8.23 8.73
C ARG A 291 5.60 7.88 7.34
N GLY A 292 4.75 7.95 6.32
CA GLY A 292 5.01 7.33 5.03
C GLY A 292 5.08 5.81 5.13
N VAL A 293 5.51 5.18 4.04
CA VAL A 293 5.71 3.72 3.97
C VAL A 293 7.15 3.45 3.58
N PRO A 294 8.04 3.09 4.53
CA PRO A 294 9.45 2.80 4.24
C PRO A 294 9.59 1.75 3.14
N THR A 295 10.59 1.88 2.27
CA THR A 295 10.84 0.98 1.12
C THR A 295 9.74 0.96 0.05
N ALA A 296 8.82 1.92 0.11
CA ALA A 296 7.92 2.29 -0.97
C ALA A 296 8.14 3.77 -1.30
N SER A 297 7.63 4.22 -2.44
CA SER A 297 7.70 5.63 -2.85
C SER A 297 6.66 6.53 -2.17
N MET A 298 6.17 6.13 -0.98
CA MET A 298 5.20 6.89 -0.20
C MET A 298 5.94 7.65 0.92
N PRO A 299 6.23 8.95 0.74
CA PRO A 299 6.98 9.74 1.71
C PRO A 299 6.15 10.03 2.96
N SER A 300 6.82 10.58 3.98
CA SER A 300 6.14 11.19 5.13
C SER A 300 5.56 12.55 4.75
N PHE A 301 4.34 12.82 5.21
CA PHE A 301 3.64 14.10 5.08
C PHE A 301 3.53 14.82 6.43
N ASN A 302 4.40 14.52 7.40
CA ASN A 302 4.36 15.12 8.74
C ASN A 302 4.60 16.64 8.76
N LEU A 303 5.05 17.23 7.66
CA LEU A 303 5.23 18.68 7.49
C LEU A 303 3.91 19.40 7.21
N LEU A 304 2.86 18.68 6.83
CA LEU A 304 1.51 19.25 6.69
C LEU A 304 0.91 19.50 8.08
N SER A 305 0.01 20.49 8.16
CA SER A 305 -0.73 20.74 9.40
C SER A 305 -1.66 19.58 9.74
N ASP A 306 -2.06 19.45 11.01
CA ASP A 306 -3.05 18.43 11.40
C ASP A 306 -4.37 18.59 10.65
N ARG A 307 -4.79 19.83 10.36
CA ARG A 307 -5.97 20.11 9.55
C ARG A 307 -5.82 19.58 8.12
N ASP A 308 -4.69 19.85 7.48
CA ASP A 308 -4.41 19.38 6.11
C ASP A 308 -4.35 17.85 6.04
N LEU A 309 -3.71 17.22 7.03
CA LEU A 309 -3.67 15.77 7.15
C LEU A 309 -5.07 15.20 7.34
N ASP A 310 -5.88 15.80 8.20
CA ASP A 310 -7.25 15.37 8.45
C ASP A 310 -8.12 15.51 7.19
N ALA A 311 -7.92 16.55 6.39
CA ALA A 311 -8.59 16.76 5.11
C ALA A 311 -8.19 15.69 4.08
N LEU A 312 -6.89 15.39 3.99
CA LEU A 312 -6.39 14.30 3.14
C LEU A 312 -6.95 12.93 3.56
N VAL A 313 -7.04 12.65 4.85
CA VAL A 313 -7.63 11.40 5.35
C VAL A 313 -9.09 11.31 4.91
N SER A 314 -9.91 12.32 5.19
CA SER A 314 -11.32 12.35 4.78
C SER A 314 -11.49 12.18 3.26
N TYR A 315 -10.61 12.77 2.46
CA TYR A 315 -10.68 12.57 1.01
C TYR A 315 -10.27 11.16 0.56
N VAL A 316 -9.31 10.51 1.23
CA VAL A 316 -9.02 9.08 1.00
C VAL A 316 -10.20 8.20 1.37
N ILE A 317 -10.90 8.51 2.47
CA ILE A 317 -12.14 7.84 2.87
C ILE A 317 -13.20 8.01 1.78
N HIS A 318 -13.42 9.24 1.30
CA HIS A 318 -14.32 9.55 0.18
C HIS A 318 -14.04 8.69 -1.06
N LEU A 319 -12.77 8.60 -1.48
CA LEU A 319 -12.38 7.75 -2.63
C LEU A 319 -12.68 6.25 -2.37
N SER A 320 -12.47 5.78 -1.14
CA SER A 320 -12.84 4.41 -0.75
C SER A 320 -14.35 4.18 -0.77
N LEU A 321 -15.16 5.13 -0.29
CA LEU A 321 -16.62 5.03 -0.33
C LEU A 321 -17.13 4.98 -1.77
N ARG A 322 -16.68 5.93 -2.60
CA ARG A 322 -17.01 5.98 -4.03
C ARG A 322 -16.62 4.67 -4.73
N GLY A 323 -15.40 4.21 -4.50
CA GLY A 323 -14.90 2.99 -5.12
C GLY A 323 -15.64 1.72 -4.68
N MET A 324 -16.07 1.64 -3.42
CA MET A 324 -16.84 0.49 -2.96
C MET A 324 -18.26 0.50 -3.54
N ALA A 325 -18.87 1.68 -3.71
CA ALA A 325 -20.15 1.81 -4.42
C ALA A 325 -20.00 1.45 -5.90
N GLU A 326 -18.96 1.96 -6.57
CA GLU A 326 -18.62 1.61 -7.95
C GLU A 326 -18.40 0.11 -8.13
N TYR A 327 -17.65 -0.54 -7.22
CA TYR A 327 -17.42 -1.98 -7.26
C TYR A 327 -18.73 -2.77 -7.15
N GLN A 328 -19.64 -2.39 -6.25
CA GLN A 328 -20.93 -3.06 -6.08
C GLN A 328 -21.80 -3.00 -7.35
N LEU A 329 -21.88 -1.83 -7.99
CA LEU A 329 -22.60 -1.63 -9.26
C LEU A 329 -21.93 -2.39 -10.41
N ALA A 330 -20.60 -2.37 -10.44
CA ALA A 330 -19.78 -3.04 -11.44
C ALA A 330 -19.91 -4.58 -11.37
N THR A 331 -20.05 -5.15 -10.18
CA THR A 331 -20.20 -6.60 -10.00
C THR A 331 -21.66 -7.08 -9.98
N GLY A 332 -22.62 -6.16 -10.04
CA GLY A 332 -24.05 -6.49 -9.89
C GLY A 332 -24.43 -6.97 -8.49
N GLU A 333 -23.69 -6.57 -7.43
CA GLU A 333 -24.13 -6.80 -6.04
C GLU A 333 -25.41 -6.00 -5.73
N THR A 334 -25.55 -4.85 -6.39
CA THR A 334 -26.79 -4.06 -6.50
C THR A 334 -26.75 -3.26 -7.79
N ASP A 335 -27.91 -2.89 -8.32
CA ASP A 335 -28.06 -1.95 -9.44
C ASP A 335 -28.48 -0.55 -8.99
N ASP A 336 -28.70 -0.36 -7.68
CA ASP A 336 -29.12 0.90 -7.09
C ASP A 336 -27.91 1.70 -6.55
N PRO A 337 -27.58 2.86 -7.14
CA PRO A 337 -26.43 3.66 -6.72
C PRO A 337 -26.59 4.26 -5.31
N GLU A 338 -27.82 4.53 -4.86
CA GLU A 338 -28.07 5.00 -3.49
C GLU A 338 -27.78 3.88 -2.50
N GLN A 339 -28.32 2.68 -2.75
CA GLN A 339 -28.06 1.50 -1.92
C GLN A 339 -26.57 1.16 -1.89
N ALA A 340 -25.88 1.23 -3.03
CA ALA A 340 -24.44 1.00 -3.12
C ALA A 340 -23.64 1.98 -2.25
N THR A 341 -24.02 3.27 -2.28
CA THR A 341 -23.40 4.35 -1.50
C THR A 341 -23.64 4.15 0.00
N ILE A 342 -24.88 3.87 0.42
CA ILE A 342 -25.23 3.59 1.83
C ILE A 342 -24.49 2.34 2.32
N SER A 343 -24.44 1.28 1.52
CA SER A 343 -23.74 0.04 1.84
C SER A 343 -22.24 0.27 2.03
N ALA A 344 -21.62 1.07 1.16
CA ALA A 344 -20.21 1.45 1.27
C ALA A 344 -19.91 2.21 2.57
N ALA A 345 -20.75 3.20 2.91
CA ALA A 345 -20.62 3.97 4.15
C ALA A 345 -20.81 3.10 5.40
N LYS A 346 -21.85 2.25 5.43
CA LYS A 346 -22.08 1.29 6.53
C LYS A 346 -20.92 0.31 6.68
N ARG A 347 -20.37 -0.19 5.57
CA ARG A 347 -19.19 -1.05 5.60
C ARG A 347 -17.97 -0.33 6.18
N TRP A 348 -17.80 0.97 5.89
CA TRP A 348 -16.71 1.76 6.47
C TRP A 348 -16.85 1.95 7.98
N LEU A 349 -18.06 2.31 8.43
CA LEU A 349 -18.35 2.60 9.83
C LEU A 349 -18.42 1.35 10.71
N TYR A 350 -19.08 0.31 10.22
CA TYR A 350 -19.44 -0.86 11.03
C TYR A 350 -18.68 -2.13 10.65
N GLY A 351 -17.90 -2.11 9.57
CA GLY A 351 -17.23 -3.30 9.04
C GLY A 351 -18.17 -4.31 8.36
N SER A 352 -19.48 -4.04 8.28
CA SER A 352 -20.46 -4.84 7.52
C SER A 352 -21.58 -3.95 6.97
N ALA A 353 -22.21 -4.42 5.87
CA ALA A 353 -23.38 -3.76 5.28
C ALA A 353 -24.70 -4.13 6.02
N ARG A 354 -24.73 -5.25 6.76
CA ARG A 354 -25.92 -5.75 7.47
C ARG A 354 -25.71 -5.65 8.99
N GLY A 355 -26.58 -4.91 9.66
CA GLY A 355 -26.77 -4.99 11.11
C GLY A 355 -27.69 -6.17 11.42
N GLY A 356 -27.13 -7.28 11.89
CA GLY A 356 -27.86 -8.44 12.39
C GLY A 356 -27.74 -8.58 13.91
N PRO A 357 -28.48 -9.51 14.54
CA PRO A 357 -28.67 -9.60 16.00
C PRO A 357 -27.40 -9.85 16.83
N ASN A 358 -26.28 -10.20 16.19
CA ASN A 358 -24.94 -10.12 16.77
C ASN A 358 -24.27 -8.84 16.23
N ARG A 359 -24.66 -7.67 16.75
CA ARG A 359 -24.23 -6.35 16.25
C ARG A 359 -22.76 -6.12 16.58
N MET A 360 -21.86 -6.77 15.84
CA MET A 360 -20.44 -6.54 15.97
C MET A 360 -20.11 -5.11 15.54
N GLU A 361 -19.38 -4.38 16.36
CA GLU A 361 -19.00 -3.00 16.13
C GLU A 361 -17.55 -2.90 15.68
N LYS A 362 -17.23 -1.97 14.80
CA LYS A 362 -15.85 -1.66 14.45
C LYS A 362 -15.20 -0.94 15.65
N ALA A 363 -14.03 -1.40 16.07
CA ALA A 363 -13.25 -0.75 17.11
C ALA A 363 -11.75 -0.86 16.84
N VAL A 364 -10.97 0.05 17.43
CA VAL A 364 -9.50 -0.06 17.47
C VAL A 364 -9.13 -1.12 18.51
N TYR A 365 -8.39 -2.14 18.07
CA TYR A 365 -7.88 -3.16 18.98
C TYR A 365 -6.71 -2.58 19.80
N VAL A 366 -6.87 -2.58 21.12
CA VAL A 366 -5.83 -2.14 22.07
C VAL A 366 -5.11 -3.38 22.60
N PRO A 367 -3.86 -3.63 22.21
CA PRO A 367 -3.11 -4.78 22.73
C PRO A 367 -2.91 -4.67 24.24
N PRO A 368 -2.92 -5.79 24.98
CA PRO A 368 -2.52 -5.78 26.38
C PRO A 368 -1.07 -5.30 26.51
N ALA A 369 -0.68 -4.84 27.69
CA ALA A 369 0.71 -4.50 27.95
C ALA A 369 1.61 -5.72 27.69
N MET A 370 2.79 -5.48 27.10
CA MET A 370 3.77 -6.53 26.88
C MET A 370 4.17 -7.15 28.23
N PRO A 371 4.14 -8.49 28.37
CA PRO A 371 4.61 -9.17 29.57
C PRO A 371 6.05 -8.76 29.90
N GLY A 372 6.31 -8.31 31.14
CA GLY A 372 7.63 -7.85 31.57
C GLY A 372 8.05 -6.46 31.06
N GLY A 373 7.25 -5.80 30.22
CA GLY A 373 7.58 -4.52 29.59
C GLY A 373 8.63 -4.63 28.50
N TRP A 374 8.70 -3.62 27.62
CA TRP A 374 9.76 -3.58 26.61
C TRP A 374 11.04 -3.04 27.26
N GLY A 375 11.96 -3.93 27.62
CA GLY A 375 13.16 -3.61 28.38
C GLY A 375 14.18 -2.72 27.66
N GLY A 376 13.96 -2.39 26.38
CA GLY A 376 14.84 -1.56 25.54
C GLY A 376 16.19 -2.19 25.19
N THR A 377 16.64 -3.17 25.98
CA THR A 377 17.81 -3.99 25.73
C THR A 377 17.43 -5.12 24.78
N LEU A 378 18.10 -5.17 23.64
CA LEU A 378 17.89 -6.22 22.66
C LEU A 378 18.52 -7.53 23.17
N PRO A 379 17.81 -8.67 23.07
CA PRO A 379 18.35 -9.95 23.52
C PRO A 379 19.59 -10.35 22.70
N THR A 380 20.53 -11.03 23.36
CA THR A 380 21.68 -11.66 22.72
C THR A 380 21.25 -12.81 21.81
N SER A 381 22.15 -13.23 20.92
CA SER A 381 21.93 -14.41 20.07
C SER A 381 21.67 -15.70 20.84
N ALA A 382 22.25 -15.84 22.04
CA ALA A 382 22.01 -16.99 22.90
C ALA A 382 20.59 -16.94 23.50
N GLU A 383 20.17 -15.78 23.99
CA GLU A 383 18.83 -15.58 24.55
C GLU A 383 17.73 -15.75 23.50
N LEU A 384 17.96 -15.30 22.26
CA LEU A 384 17.00 -15.50 21.18
C LEU A 384 16.80 -16.97 20.80
N LYS A 385 17.84 -17.82 20.88
CA LYS A 385 17.74 -19.25 20.57
C LYS A 385 16.83 -20.01 21.53
N GLU A 386 16.69 -19.53 22.75
CA GLU A 386 15.82 -20.15 23.77
C GLU A 386 14.52 -19.36 24.00
N SER A 387 14.34 -18.25 23.28
CA SER A 387 13.21 -17.34 23.48
C SER A 387 11.85 -18.02 23.21
N PRO A 388 10.81 -17.69 23.99
CA PRO A 388 9.45 -18.12 23.69
C PRO A 388 9.02 -17.71 22.27
N GLY A 389 9.43 -16.52 21.82
CA GLY A 389 9.12 -16.01 20.48
C GLY A 389 9.66 -16.89 19.36
N LEU A 390 10.89 -17.43 19.48
CA LEU A 390 11.41 -18.38 18.49
C LEU A 390 10.61 -19.68 18.46
N LYS A 391 10.19 -20.19 19.63
CA LYS A 391 9.38 -21.42 19.73
C LYS A 391 8.04 -21.23 19.02
N VAL A 392 7.35 -20.11 19.27
CA VAL A 392 6.10 -19.77 18.58
C VAL A 392 6.35 -19.56 17.08
N TYR A 393 7.40 -18.86 16.70
CA TYR A 393 7.74 -18.57 15.29
C TYR A 393 7.92 -19.85 14.46
N ARG A 394 8.59 -20.87 15.04
CA ARG A 394 8.84 -22.17 14.40
C ARG A 394 7.72 -23.20 14.58
N GLY A 395 6.91 -23.06 15.63
CA GLY A 395 5.79 -23.93 15.96
C GLY A 395 4.46 -23.34 15.50
N ASP A 396 3.58 -23.04 16.46
CA ASP A 396 2.18 -22.70 16.24
C ASP A 396 1.95 -21.42 15.42
N GLY A 397 2.93 -20.51 15.39
CA GLY A 397 2.89 -19.31 14.56
C GLY A 397 3.12 -19.57 13.08
N LYS A 398 3.63 -20.75 12.69
CA LYS A 398 3.89 -21.17 11.30
C LYS A 398 4.61 -20.14 10.44
N CYS A 399 5.39 -19.25 11.07
CA CYS A 399 6.00 -18.11 10.38
C CYS A 399 7.05 -18.57 9.36
N VAL A 400 7.70 -19.71 9.65
CA VAL A 400 8.73 -20.34 8.82
C VAL A 400 8.25 -20.71 7.41
N GLU A 401 6.96 -20.97 7.23
CA GLU A 401 6.38 -21.34 5.92
C GLU A 401 6.52 -20.23 4.88
N CYS A 402 6.66 -18.98 5.32
CA CYS A 402 6.78 -17.80 4.45
C CYS A 402 8.05 -17.00 4.76
N HIS A 403 8.41 -16.82 6.03
CA HIS A 403 9.49 -15.94 6.45
C HIS A 403 10.84 -16.65 6.65
N TRP A 404 10.93 -17.95 6.34
CA TRP A 404 12.10 -18.82 6.58
C TRP A 404 12.43 -18.99 8.07
N THR A 405 13.39 -19.85 8.39
CA THR A 405 13.68 -20.30 9.78
C THR A 405 14.35 -19.26 10.68
N ASP A 406 14.84 -18.17 10.10
CA ASP A 406 15.58 -17.08 10.76
C ASP A 406 15.10 -15.68 10.33
N GLY A 407 13.98 -15.59 9.60
CA GLY A 407 13.42 -14.34 9.11
C GLY A 407 14.09 -13.78 7.84
N ARG A 408 15.13 -14.43 7.30
CA ARG A 408 15.78 -14.07 6.02
C ARG A 408 14.98 -14.56 4.83
N SER A 409 13.69 -14.20 4.77
CA SER A 409 12.85 -14.56 3.64
C SER A 409 13.47 -14.08 2.33
N ASN A 410 13.81 -15.03 1.47
CA ASN A 410 14.24 -14.87 0.10
C ASN A 410 13.32 -15.75 -0.76
N PRO A 411 12.74 -15.23 -1.84
CA PRO A 411 11.87 -16.01 -2.71
C PRO A 411 12.51 -17.31 -3.21
N LEU A 412 13.83 -17.34 -3.40
CA LEU A 412 14.55 -18.54 -3.85
C LEU A 412 14.70 -19.60 -2.74
N ASP A 413 14.77 -19.18 -1.48
CA ASP A 413 14.96 -20.08 -0.34
C ASP A 413 13.63 -20.72 0.10
N VAL A 414 12.50 -20.11 -0.26
CA VAL A 414 11.16 -20.62 0.05
C VAL A 414 10.32 -20.70 -1.23
N PRO A 415 10.30 -21.85 -1.94
CA PRO A 415 9.62 -21.97 -3.23
C PRO A 415 8.14 -21.61 -3.21
N THR A 416 7.44 -21.76 -2.07
CA THR A 416 6.03 -21.36 -1.89
C THR A 416 5.81 -19.83 -1.92
N ASN A 417 6.89 -19.04 -1.89
CA ASN A 417 6.83 -17.59 -2.05
C ASN A 417 7.02 -17.14 -3.50
N LEU A 418 7.51 -18.02 -4.39
CA LEU A 418 7.67 -17.71 -5.80
C LEU A 418 6.30 -17.51 -6.45
N GLY A 419 6.15 -16.42 -7.20
CA GLY A 419 4.89 -16.10 -7.88
C GLY A 419 3.73 -15.69 -6.95
N ARG A 420 3.95 -15.54 -5.63
CA ARG A 420 2.89 -15.15 -4.69
C ARG A 420 2.33 -13.77 -5.05
N MET A 421 1.05 -13.72 -5.39
CA MET A 421 0.33 -12.50 -5.74
C MET A 421 -0.52 -11.97 -4.57
N ASN A 422 -0.50 -10.66 -4.39
CA ASN A 422 -1.47 -9.98 -3.53
C ASN A 422 -2.85 -9.89 -4.23
N ASP A 423 -3.88 -9.43 -3.51
CA ASP A 423 -5.27 -9.34 -4.02
C ASP A 423 -5.47 -8.38 -5.19
N TRP A 424 -4.43 -7.62 -5.55
CA TRP A 424 -4.39 -6.72 -6.69
C TRP A 424 -3.54 -7.28 -7.85
N GLY A 425 -3.17 -8.57 -7.79
CA GLY A 425 -2.43 -9.25 -8.85
C GLY A 425 -0.95 -8.86 -8.94
N GLN A 426 -0.37 -8.31 -7.88
CA GLN A 426 1.04 -7.90 -7.87
C GLN A 426 1.87 -8.88 -7.05
N LEU A 427 3.09 -9.15 -7.52
CA LEU A 427 4.07 -9.94 -6.77
C LEU A 427 4.26 -9.34 -5.38
N ASN A 428 4.10 -10.17 -4.36
CA ASN A 428 4.17 -9.76 -2.97
C ASN A 428 4.92 -10.82 -2.16
N PRO A 429 6.24 -10.98 -2.40
CA PRO A 429 7.06 -11.87 -1.61
C PRO A 429 7.08 -11.41 -0.15
N PRO A 430 7.16 -12.35 0.83
CA PRO A 430 7.31 -11.98 2.22
C PRO A 430 8.61 -11.18 2.44
N ARG A 431 8.58 -10.30 3.42
CA ARG A 431 9.71 -9.41 3.69
C ARG A 431 10.82 -10.18 4.43
N ASN A 432 12.07 -9.87 4.09
CA ASN A 432 13.22 -10.18 4.93
C ASN A 432 13.13 -9.38 6.25
N LEU A 433 12.76 -10.06 7.33
CA LEU A 433 12.53 -9.50 8.65
C LEU A 433 13.84 -9.06 9.34
N THR A 434 14.99 -9.59 8.91
CA THR A 434 16.30 -9.21 9.45
C THR A 434 16.74 -7.80 9.02
N THR A 435 16.06 -7.17 8.06
CA THR A 435 16.37 -5.79 7.66
C THR A 435 15.94 -4.73 8.67
N GLY A 436 15.05 -5.06 9.62
CA GLY A 436 14.54 -4.12 10.62
C GLY A 436 13.63 -3.02 10.06
N VAL A 437 13.28 -3.06 8.78
CA VAL A 437 12.42 -2.06 8.13
C VAL A 437 11.04 -2.63 7.86
N TYR A 438 10.05 -2.18 8.65
CA TYR A 438 8.67 -2.63 8.57
C TYR A 438 7.76 -1.57 7.93
N ARG A 439 7.11 -1.91 6.82
CA ARG A 439 6.22 -1.01 6.08
C ARG A 439 5.03 -0.49 6.89
N GLY A 440 4.53 -1.30 7.84
CA GLY A 440 3.38 -0.95 8.68
C GLY A 440 3.73 -0.16 9.94
N GLY A 441 4.99 0.25 10.12
CA GLY A 441 5.49 0.94 11.31
C GLY A 441 6.48 0.09 12.13
N ALA A 442 7.43 0.76 12.78
CA ALA A 442 8.54 0.14 13.52
C ALA A 442 8.33 0.11 15.05
N ARG A 443 7.18 0.56 15.56
CA ARG A 443 6.89 0.39 17.00
C ARG A 443 6.52 -1.06 17.27
N PRO A 444 6.81 -1.60 18.47
CA PRO A 444 6.35 -2.95 18.84
C PRO A 444 4.84 -3.15 18.64
N VAL A 445 4.02 -2.14 18.99
CA VAL A 445 2.57 -2.17 18.77
C VAL A 445 2.17 -2.21 17.28
N ASP A 446 2.96 -1.59 16.40
CA ASP A 446 2.70 -1.62 14.96
C ASP A 446 2.92 -3.03 14.42
N VAL A 447 3.97 -3.72 14.86
CA VAL A 447 4.27 -5.11 14.51
C VAL A 447 3.22 -6.06 15.11
N PHE A 448 2.81 -5.83 16.37
CA PHE A 448 1.75 -6.58 17.02
C PHE A 448 0.49 -6.64 16.16
N TRP A 449 -0.01 -5.48 15.69
CA TRP A 449 -1.20 -5.45 14.86
C TRP A 449 -1.03 -6.20 13.54
N ARG A 450 0.17 -6.21 12.93
CA ARG A 450 0.39 -6.97 11.67
C ARG A 450 0.33 -8.47 11.89
N ILE A 451 0.84 -8.95 13.02
CA ILE A 451 0.80 -10.37 13.37
C ILE A 451 -0.62 -10.77 13.81
N LYS A 452 -1.22 -10.03 14.75
CA LYS A 452 -2.57 -10.31 15.27
C LYS A 452 -3.62 -10.27 14.17
N LEU A 453 -3.66 -9.18 13.38
CA LEU A 453 -4.75 -8.90 12.44
C LEU A 453 -4.46 -9.36 11.01
N GLY A 454 -3.23 -9.83 10.76
CA GLY A 454 -2.72 -10.10 9.43
C GLY A 454 -2.53 -8.82 8.62
N ILE A 455 -2.12 -9.00 7.37
CA ILE A 455 -1.97 -7.89 6.42
C ILE A 455 -2.97 -8.10 5.28
N ALA A 456 -4.09 -7.37 5.33
CA ALA A 456 -5.20 -7.55 4.41
C ALA A 456 -4.76 -7.46 2.93
N GLY A 457 -5.21 -8.44 2.15
CA GLY A 457 -4.92 -8.60 0.72
C GLY A 457 -3.47 -8.89 0.36
N SER A 458 -2.58 -9.16 1.32
CA SER A 458 -1.18 -9.51 1.05
C SER A 458 -0.89 -11.02 1.05
N GLY A 459 -1.81 -11.83 1.58
CA GLY A 459 -1.59 -13.25 1.87
C GLY A 459 -0.88 -13.53 3.20
N MET A 460 -0.56 -12.53 4.02
CA MET A 460 -0.15 -12.74 5.42
C MET A 460 -1.40 -12.86 6.32
N PRO A 461 -1.73 -14.06 6.83
CA PRO A 461 -2.95 -14.28 7.62
C PRO A 461 -2.84 -13.63 9.00
N ALA A 462 -4.00 -13.50 9.65
CA ALA A 462 -4.08 -13.11 11.04
C ALA A 462 -3.69 -14.29 11.93
N ALA A 463 -2.86 -14.05 12.94
CA ALA A 463 -2.55 -15.05 13.97
C ALA A 463 -3.56 -15.04 15.13
N ALA A 464 -4.55 -14.14 15.11
CA ALA A 464 -5.50 -13.99 16.21
C ALA A 464 -6.33 -15.24 16.54
N ASP A 465 -6.51 -16.14 15.57
CA ASP A 465 -7.25 -17.40 15.75
C ASP A 465 -6.38 -18.54 16.29
N THR A 466 -5.06 -18.40 16.20
CA THR A 466 -4.12 -19.47 16.54
C THR A 466 -3.25 -19.15 17.74
N LEU A 467 -3.01 -17.87 18.03
CA LEU A 467 -2.08 -17.42 19.06
C LEU A 467 -2.74 -16.49 20.09
N SER A 468 -2.31 -16.65 21.34
CA SER A 468 -2.65 -15.72 22.41
C SER A 468 -1.96 -14.37 22.21
N ASP A 469 -2.45 -13.31 22.88
CA ASP A 469 -1.80 -12.00 22.81
C ASP A 469 -0.40 -12.00 23.42
N GLU A 470 -0.16 -12.87 24.42
CA GLU A 470 1.15 -13.09 25.04
C GLU A 470 2.13 -13.73 24.05
N ASP A 471 1.70 -14.78 23.34
CA ASP A 471 2.52 -15.41 22.29
C ASP A 471 2.85 -14.43 21.16
N ILE A 472 1.90 -13.56 20.80
CA ILE A 472 2.12 -12.52 19.79
C ILE A 472 3.12 -11.48 20.30
N TRP A 473 3.09 -11.11 21.58
CA TRP A 473 4.12 -10.25 22.15
C TRP A 473 5.51 -10.90 22.14
N HIS A 474 5.59 -12.20 22.44
CA HIS A 474 6.83 -12.96 22.31
C HIS A 474 7.32 -12.99 20.85
N LEU A 475 6.43 -13.14 19.87
CA LEU A 475 6.77 -13.01 18.45
C LEU A 475 7.27 -11.62 18.09
N VAL A 476 6.61 -10.57 18.59
CA VAL A 476 7.04 -9.18 18.36
C VAL A 476 8.47 -8.97 18.87
N ASP A 477 8.76 -9.41 20.09
CA ASP A 477 10.10 -9.31 20.67
C ASP A 477 11.15 -10.04 19.83
N TYR A 478 10.86 -11.29 19.45
CA TYR A 478 11.72 -12.09 18.57
C TYR A 478 11.96 -11.41 17.21
N VAL A 479 10.89 -10.98 16.52
CA VAL A 479 10.96 -10.36 15.18
C VAL A 479 11.74 -9.04 15.22
N MET A 480 11.55 -8.24 16.27
CA MET A 480 12.24 -6.96 16.45
C MET A 480 13.73 -7.14 16.78
N ALA A 481 14.12 -8.28 17.32
CA ALA A 481 15.51 -8.62 17.63
C ALA A 481 16.26 -9.27 16.46
N LEU A 482 15.58 -9.81 15.45
CA LEU A 482 16.21 -10.41 14.26
C LEU A 482 17.31 -9.55 13.59
N PRO A 483 17.15 -8.22 13.45
CA PRO A 483 18.19 -7.39 12.84
C PRO A 483 19.51 -7.36 13.63
N THR A 484 19.50 -7.62 14.93
CA THR A 484 20.72 -7.63 15.75
C THR A 484 21.57 -8.87 15.55
N GLN A 485 21.00 -9.91 14.96
CA GLN A 485 21.66 -11.19 14.68
C GLN A 485 22.55 -11.15 13.43
N GLN A 486 22.64 -10.00 12.74
CA GLN A 486 23.45 -9.80 11.54
C GLN A 486 24.92 -9.43 11.82
N ARG A 487 25.41 -9.58 13.06
CA ARG A 487 26.81 -9.28 13.41
C ARG A 487 27.66 -10.52 13.57
#